data_AF-A0A7Y1ZR30-F1
#
_entry.id   AF-A0A7Y1ZR30-F1
#
_cell.length_a   1.000
_cell.length_b   1.000
_cell.length_c   1.000
_cell.angle_alpha   90.00
_cell.angle_beta   90.00
_cell.angle_gamma   90.00
#
_symmetry.space_group_name_H-M   'P 1'
#
loop_
_entity.id
_entity.type
_entity.pdbx_description
1 polymer ?
#
loop_
_entity_poly.entity_id
_entity_poly.type
_entity_poly.pdbx_seq_one_letter_code
_entity_poly.pdbx_strand_id
1 'polypeptide(L)'
;MQELFEGFQAEDFAFIAGLLESRVNFSDDRELKRLLDASSEDTTNADKRDDLIAKMRDEIRYAGSSDLAYFYRWMRGGTPGVPVKQVFKDVSSQLDIPVDSVLTEREMVAHIAREYAEREFASLPDDDKIQMLEQLGVASEKATEFVKRSAGVYTIPVLIKTFSVVVVDGLIKRVLFGTIARIIGKAVADRLFALLLTRIPWWVGWIGPAAWTASLSWTAVDVAGPAYRKTIPITLYLGLNSISLDSDSVESPK
;
A
#
# COMPACT_ATOMS: atom_id res chain seq x y z
N MET A 1 12.65 6.09 7.46
CA MET A 1 11.85 5.08 8.20
C MET A 1 10.89 5.64 9.25
N GLN A 2 11.28 6.50 10.20
CA GLN A 2 10.30 7.06 11.17
C GLN A 2 9.16 7.82 10.45
N GLU A 3 9.50 8.69 9.51
CA GLU A 3 8.54 9.42 8.66
C GLU A 3 7.63 8.52 7.83
N LEU A 4 8.05 7.28 7.52
CA LEU A 4 7.28 6.33 6.73
C LEU A 4 6.11 5.73 7.52
N PHE A 5 6.28 5.61 8.83
CA PHE A 5 5.27 5.12 9.77
C PHE A 5 4.63 6.26 10.56
N GLU A 6 4.78 7.50 10.12
CA GLU A 6 4.00 8.60 10.67
C GLU A 6 2.50 8.31 10.47
N GLY A 7 1.65 8.68 11.43
CA GLY A 7 0.21 8.41 11.38
C GLY A 7 -0.22 6.96 11.64
N PHE A 8 0.69 5.97 11.54
CA PHE A 8 0.37 4.56 11.77
C PHE A 8 -0.16 4.32 13.20
N GLN A 9 -1.28 3.62 13.29
CA GLN A 9 -1.83 3.04 14.50
C GLN A 9 -1.46 1.56 14.64
N ALA A 10 -1.81 0.95 15.78
CA ALA A 10 -1.51 -0.45 16.07
C ALA A 10 -2.03 -1.41 14.98
N GLU A 11 -3.20 -1.11 14.40
CA GLU A 11 -3.81 -1.89 13.33
C GLU A 11 -2.98 -1.91 12.06
N ASP A 12 -2.34 -0.80 11.72
CA ASP A 12 -1.49 -0.67 10.54
C ASP A 12 -0.21 -1.51 10.68
N PHE A 13 0.39 -1.50 11.88
CA PHE A 13 1.52 -2.37 12.20
C PHE A 13 1.11 -3.85 12.20
N ALA A 14 -0.05 -4.18 12.76
CA ALA A 14 -0.57 -5.55 12.77
C ALA A 14 -0.86 -6.05 11.36
N PHE A 15 -1.36 -5.19 10.47
CA PHE A 15 -1.57 -5.52 9.07
C PHE A 15 -0.27 -5.85 8.37
N ILE A 16 0.74 -4.97 8.43
CA ILE A 16 2.05 -5.21 7.80
C ILE A 16 2.70 -6.47 8.39
N ALA A 17 2.62 -6.67 9.71
CA ALA A 17 3.09 -7.90 10.34
C ALA A 17 2.40 -9.14 9.76
N GLY A 18 1.09 -9.10 9.57
CA GLY A 18 0.35 -10.20 8.93
C GLY A 18 0.74 -10.46 7.47
N LEU A 19 1.22 -9.45 6.73
CA LEU A 19 1.79 -9.64 5.39
C LEU A 19 3.18 -10.29 5.41
N LEU A 20 3.96 -9.99 6.44
CA LEU A 20 5.30 -10.53 6.65
C LEU A 20 5.25 -11.99 7.12
N GLU A 21 4.25 -12.34 7.94
CA GLU A 21 3.97 -13.70 8.40
C GLU A 21 3.58 -14.63 7.23
N SER A 22 4.51 -15.48 6.81
CA SER A 22 4.19 -16.68 6.02
C SER A 22 4.93 -17.88 6.58
N ARG A 23 4.27 -19.05 6.60
CA ARG A 23 4.54 -20.35 7.26
C ARG A 23 5.97 -20.94 7.24
N VAL A 24 6.96 -20.24 6.71
CA VAL A 24 8.38 -20.63 6.63
C VAL A 24 9.26 -19.37 6.82
N ASN A 25 9.10 -18.65 7.94
CA ASN A 25 9.98 -17.54 8.27
C ASN A 25 10.89 -17.94 9.44
N PHE A 26 12.20 -17.76 9.27
CA PHE A 26 13.19 -17.92 10.34
C PHE A 26 13.39 -16.62 11.14
N SER A 27 12.60 -15.57 10.90
CA SER A 27 12.63 -14.35 11.70
C SER A 27 11.83 -14.54 12.99
N ASP A 28 12.24 -13.82 14.04
CA ASP A 28 11.71 -13.98 15.39
C ASP A 28 10.30 -13.37 15.49
N ASP A 29 9.30 -14.13 15.05
CA ASP A 29 7.86 -13.79 15.04
C ASP A 29 7.32 -13.51 16.46
N ARG A 30 7.99 -14.00 17.51
CA ARG A 30 7.55 -13.82 18.90
C ARG A 30 7.80 -12.40 19.40
N GLU A 31 8.93 -11.83 19.01
CA GLU A 31 9.29 -10.48 19.44
C GLU A 31 8.45 -9.41 18.74
N LEU A 32 8.13 -9.60 17.45
CA LEU A 32 7.21 -8.71 16.73
C LEU A 32 5.82 -8.73 17.37
N LYS A 33 5.29 -9.92 17.70
CA LYS A 33 4.02 -10.06 18.42
C LYS A 33 4.04 -9.38 19.78
N ARG A 34 5.11 -9.60 20.56
CA ARG A 34 5.28 -8.97 21.87
C ARG A 34 5.28 -7.44 21.78
N LEU A 35 5.97 -6.87 20.78
CA LEU A 35 6.02 -5.43 20.55
C LEU A 35 4.67 -4.87 20.05
N LEU A 36 3.96 -5.61 19.19
CA LEU A 36 2.61 -5.24 18.76
C LEU A 36 1.65 -5.16 19.95
N ASP A 37 1.59 -6.22 20.76
CA ASP A 37 0.75 -6.30 21.96
C ASP A 37 1.08 -5.16 22.92
N ALA A 38 2.38 -4.95 23.21
CA ALA A 38 2.84 -3.89 24.11
C ALA A 38 2.59 -2.46 23.59
N SER A 39 2.53 -2.27 22.27
CA SER A 39 2.20 -0.97 21.65
C SER A 39 0.69 -0.68 21.62
N SER A 40 -0.14 -1.74 21.61
CA SER A 40 -1.59 -1.63 21.64
C SER A 40 -2.13 -1.24 23.02
N GLU A 41 -1.39 -1.58 24.08
CA GLU A 41 -1.74 -1.28 25.47
C GLU A 41 -1.33 0.13 25.93
N ASP A 42 -0.34 0.75 25.28
CA ASP A 42 0.23 2.05 25.69
C ASP A 42 0.86 2.80 24.49
N THR A 43 0.00 3.40 23.67
CA THR A 43 0.37 4.14 22.44
C THR A 43 1.16 5.43 22.71
N THR A 44 1.28 5.86 23.97
CA THR A 44 2.00 7.05 24.40
C THR A 44 3.48 6.83 24.72
N ASN A 45 3.93 5.59 24.77
CA ASN A 45 5.33 5.28 25.08
C ASN A 45 6.20 5.34 23.82
N ALA A 46 6.87 6.48 23.62
CA ALA A 46 7.71 6.76 22.44
C ALA A 46 8.80 5.70 22.22
N ASP A 47 9.43 5.21 23.29
CA ASP A 47 10.51 4.21 23.21
C ASP A 47 9.99 2.87 22.63
N LYS A 48 8.80 2.43 23.06
CA LYS A 48 8.17 1.20 22.53
C LYS A 48 7.80 1.32 21.06
N ARG A 49 7.38 2.52 20.62
CA ARG A 49 7.03 2.78 19.22
C ARG A 49 8.28 2.76 18.34
N ASP A 50 9.38 3.34 18.80
CA ASP A 50 10.66 3.33 18.07
C ASP A 50 11.22 1.91 17.92
N ASP A 51 11.12 1.09 18.97
CA ASP A 51 11.49 -0.33 18.92
C ASP A 51 10.64 -1.11 17.91
N LEU A 52 9.31 -0.88 17.88
CA LEU A 52 8.41 -1.49 16.90
C LEU A 52 8.76 -1.06 15.46
N ILE A 53 9.04 0.22 15.23
CA ILE A 53 9.45 0.74 13.92
C ILE A 53 10.79 0.13 13.49
N ALA A 54 11.74 -0.03 14.41
CA ALA A 54 13.02 -0.67 14.15
C ALA A 54 12.84 -2.15 13.78
N LYS A 55 12.02 -2.89 14.53
CA LYS A 55 11.70 -4.29 14.23
C LYS A 55 10.99 -4.42 12.89
N MET A 56 10.00 -3.56 12.60
CA MET A 56 9.27 -3.57 11.33
C MET A 56 10.20 -3.31 10.14
N ARG A 57 11.16 -2.38 10.30
CA ARG A 57 12.21 -2.15 9.31
C ARG A 57 12.99 -3.42 9.01
N ASP A 58 13.43 -4.14 10.03
CA ASP A 58 14.23 -5.36 9.83
C ASP A 58 13.43 -6.48 9.15
N GLU A 59 12.15 -6.63 9.48
CA GLU A 59 11.29 -7.60 8.80
C GLU A 59 11.04 -7.24 7.32
N ILE A 60 10.85 -5.96 6.99
CA ILE A 60 10.73 -5.51 5.59
C ILE A 60 12.03 -5.81 4.82
N ARG A 61 13.19 -5.58 5.45
CA ARG A 61 14.49 -5.89 4.84
C ARG A 61 14.70 -7.38 4.64
N TYR A 62 14.22 -8.20 5.57
CA TYR A 62 14.21 -9.66 5.44
C TYR A 62 13.32 -10.08 4.26
N ALA A 63 12.10 -9.55 4.18
CA ALA A 63 11.13 -9.90 3.14
C ALA A 63 11.63 -9.59 1.71
N GLY A 64 12.44 -8.55 1.54
CA GLY A 64 13.11 -8.23 0.27
C GLY A 64 14.40 -8.99 0.00
N SER A 65 14.82 -9.89 0.89
CA SER A 65 16.06 -10.67 0.77
C SER A 65 15.78 -12.13 0.42
N SER A 66 16.76 -12.79 -0.21
CA SER A 66 16.80 -14.25 -0.18
C SER A 66 17.37 -14.75 1.15
N ASP A 67 16.87 -15.87 1.65
CA ASP A 67 17.31 -16.45 2.94
C ASP A 67 18.83 -16.67 2.99
N LEU A 68 19.42 -17.13 1.87
CA LEU A 68 20.87 -17.34 1.73
C LEU A 68 21.66 -16.02 1.80
N ALA A 69 21.18 -14.96 1.14
CA ALA A 69 21.85 -13.67 1.16
C ALA A 69 21.71 -12.97 2.52
N TYR A 70 20.58 -13.18 3.21
CA TYR A 70 20.37 -12.71 4.58
C TYR A 70 21.37 -13.38 5.54
N PHE A 71 21.43 -14.72 5.53
CA PHE A 71 22.33 -15.51 6.37
C PHE A 71 23.81 -15.20 6.12
N TYR A 72 24.22 -15.05 4.86
CA TYR A 72 25.61 -14.73 4.52
C TYR A 72 26.05 -13.34 5.02
N ARG A 73 25.18 -12.32 4.93
CA ARG A 73 25.46 -10.97 5.46
C ARG A 73 25.54 -10.99 6.99
N TRP A 74 24.63 -11.72 7.64
CA TRP A 74 24.64 -11.92 9.09
C TRP A 74 25.95 -12.58 9.56
N MET A 75 26.38 -13.68 8.92
CA MET A 75 27.60 -14.41 9.29
C MET A 75 28.87 -13.52 9.19
N ARG A 76 28.88 -12.53 8.31
CA ARG A 76 30.00 -11.59 8.14
C ARG A 76 29.94 -10.35 9.05
N GLY A 77 29.02 -10.33 10.01
CA GLY A 77 28.84 -9.19 10.93
C GLY A 77 28.28 -7.94 10.26
N GLY A 78 27.75 -8.05 9.04
CA GLY A 78 27.06 -6.96 8.35
C GLY A 78 25.60 -6.87 8.78
N THR A 79 24.96 -5.72 8.54
CA THR A 79 23.53 -5.58 8.80
C THR A 79 22.75 -6.51 7.86
N PRO A 80 22.01 -7.50 8.38
CA PRO A 80 21.39 -8.49 7.53
C PRO A 80 20.20 -7.90 6.77
N GLY A 81 19.91 -8.48 5.60
CA GLY A 81 18.85 -8.03 4.70
C GLY A 81 19.19 -6.87 3.76
N VAL A 82 18.39 -6.71 2.71
CA VAL A 82 18.49 -5.64 1.70
C VAL A 82 18.03 -4.31 2.30
N PRO A 83 18.67 -3.16 2.03
CA PRO A 83 18.20 -1.85 2.53
C PRO A 83 16.75 -1.58 2.11
N VAL A 84 15.94 -0.96 2.98
CA VAL A 84 14.51 -0.72 2.70
C VAL A 84 14.30 0.07 1.42
N LYS A 85 15.08 1.14 1.20
CA LYS A 85 15.06 1.88 -0.07
C LYS A 85 15.35 1.01 -1.30
N GLN A 86 16.19 -0.03 -1.19
CA GLN A 86 16.43 -0.97 -2.28
C GLN A 86 15.23 -1.92 -2.48
N VAL A 87 14.56 -2.36 -1.42
CA VAL A 87 13.31 -3.13 -1.52
C VAL A 87 12.27 -2.36 -2.34
N PHE A 88 12.09 -1.07 -2.08
CA PHE A 88 11.15 -0.23 -2.83
C PHE A 88 11.59 -0.02 -4.29
N LYS A 89 12.89 0.10 -4.55
CA LYS A 89 13.41 0.13 -5.93
C LYS A 89 13.16 -1.17 -6.68
N ASP A 90 13.37 -2.31 -6.03
CA ASP A 90 13.11 -3.62 -6.63
C ASP A 90 11.61 -3.78 -6.95
N VAL A 91 10.73 -3.34 -6.03
CA VAL A 91 9.28 -3.28 -6.28
C VAL A 91 8.93 -2.32 -7.42
N SER A 92 9.50 -1.12 -7.47
CA SER A 92 9.26 -0.17 -8.56
C SER A 92 9.68 -0.74 -9.92
N SER A 93 10.81 -1.44 -9.97
CA SER A 93 11.31 -2.10 -11.18
C SER A 93 10.40 -3.26 -11.59
N GLN A 94 9.95 -4.07 -10.62
CA GLN A 94 9.01 -5.16 -10.85
C GLN A 94 7.65 -4.66 -11.35
N LEU A 95 7.24 -3.48 -10.91
CA LEU A 95 6.02 -2.81 -11.36
C LEU A 95 6.27 -1.96 -12.61
N ASP A 96 7.46 -1.89 -13.18
CA ASP A 96 7.80 -1.00 -14.30
C ASP A 96 7.38 0.47 -14.06
N ILE A 97 7.69 0.97 -12.85
CA ILE A 97 7.45 2.36 -12.44
C ILE A 97 8.81 3.03 -12.23
N PRO A 98 9.15 4.06 -13.01
CA PRO A 98 10.42 4.76 -12.85
C PRO A 98 10.44 5.52 -11.53
N VAL A 99 11.54 5.36 -10.77
CA VAL A 99 11.78 6.09 -9.52
C VAL A 99 13.15 6.76 -9.55
N ASP A 100 13.20 8.02 -9.16
CA ASP A 100 14.47 8.72 -8.99
C ASP A 100 15.18 8.30 -7.71
N SER A 101 16.49 8.11 -7.77
CA SER A 101 17.27 7.69 -6.61
C SER A 101 17.36 8.76 -5.52
N VAL A 102 17.03 10.01 -5.82
CA VAL A 102 17.06 11.14 -4.88
C VAL A 102 15.88 11.14 -3.91
N LEU A 103 14.76 10.50 -4.27
CA LEU A 103 13.56 10.44 -3.42
C LEU A 103 13.88 9.79 -2.06
N THR A 104 13.29 10.35 -1.01
CA THR A 104 13.23 9.69 0.30
C THR A 104 12.43 8.40 0.22
N GLU A 105 12.51 7.56 1.25
CA GLU A 105 11.73 6.32 1.34
C GLU A 105 10.22 6.60 1.26
N ARG A 106 9.74 7.66 1.94
CA ARG A 106 8.33 8.07 1.95
C ARG A 106 7.87 8.58 0.59
N GLU A 107 8.63 9.50 -0.02
CA GLU A 107 8.31 10.02 -1.35
C GLU A 107 8.30 8.91 -2.40
N MET A 108 9.23 7.94 -2.29
CA MET A 108 9.33 6.82 -3.21
C MET A 108 8.08 5.92 -3.13
N VAL A 109 7.63 5.51 -1.94
CA VAL A 109 6.43 4.68 -1.84
C VAL A 109 5.17 5.43 -2.25
N ALA A 110 5.08 6.73 -1.97
CA ALA A 110 3.96 7.58 -2.39
C ALA A 110 3.91 7.70 -3.93
N HIS A 111 5.06 7.92 -4.56
CA HIS A 111 5.19 7.96 -6.03
C HIS A 111 4.78 6.62 -6.67
N ILE A 112 5.33 5.50 -6.17
CA ILE A 112 4.99 4.15 -6.65
C ILE A 112 3.48 3.92 -6.55
N ALA A 113 2.85 4.27 -5.42
CA ALA A 113 1.42 4.07 -5.22
C ALA A 113 0.55 4.94 -6.14
N ARG A 114 0.92 6.21 -6.36
CA ARG A 114 0.20 7.12 -7.27
C ARG A 114 0.27 6.65 -8.72
N GLU A 115 1.48 6.41 -9.23
CA GLU A 115 1.70 5.93 -10.61
C GLU A 115 1.04 4.58 -10.86
N TYR A 116 1.14 3.66 -9.89
CA TYR A 116 0.46 2.38 -9.97
C TYR A 116 -1.05 2.55 -10.06
N ALA A 117 -1.65 3.42 -9.22
CA ALA A 117 -3.08 3.66 -9.24
C ALA A 117 -3.57 4.27 -10.56
N GLU A 118 -2.82 5.24 -11.12
CA GLU A 118 -3.11 5.84 -12.42
C GLU A 118 -3.10 4.80 -13.55
N ARG A 119 -2.04 3.99 -13.62
CA ARG A 119 -1.87 2.99 -14.67
C ARG A 119 -2.94 1.91 -14.60
N GLU A 120 -3.20 1.38 -13.40
CA GLU A 120 -4.23 0.37 -13.20
C GLU A 120 -5.60 0.92 -13.58
N PHE A 121 -5.97 2.13 -13.14
CA PHE A 121 -7.24 2.74 -13.54
C PHE A 121 -7.32 2.96 -15.06
N ALA A 122 -6.24 3.42 -15.69
CA ALA A 122 -6.18 3.61 -17.13
C ALA A 122 -6.34 2.31 -17.92
N SER A 123 -5.83 1.19 -17.40
CA SER A 123 -5.91 -0.13 -18.02
C SER A 123 -7.28 -0.81 -17.95
N LEU A 124 -8.19 -0.33 -17.09
CA LEU A 124 -9.52 -0.90 -16.97
C LEU A 124 -10.31 -0.75 -18.28
N PRO A 125 -11.21 -1.68 -18.62
CA PRO A 125 -12.24 -1.44 -19.63
C PRO A 125 -13.04 -0.16 -19.30
N ASP A 126 -13.53 0.53 -20.32
CA ASP A 126 -14.25 1.81 -20.12
C ASP A 126 -15.49 1.64 -19.23
N ASP A 127 -16.22 0.53 -19.36
CA ASP A 127 -17.37 0.20 -18.50
C ASP A 127 -16.96 0.06 -17.03
N ASP A 128 -15.81 -0.58 -16.75
CA ASP A 128 -15.27 -0.74 -15.41
C ASP A 128 -14.78 0.61 -14.84
N LYS A 129 -14.19 1.49 -15.67
CA LYS A 129 -13.82 2.86 -15.27
C LYS A 129 -15.05 3.67 -14.85
N ILE A 130 -16.10 3.62 -15.66
CA ILE A 130 -17.36 4.34 -15.41
C ILE A 130 -17.99 3.83 -14.11
N GLN A 131 -18.13 2.51 -13.97
CA GLN A 131 -18.68 1.89 -12.77
C GLN A 131 -17.87 2.25 -11.52
N MET A 132 -16.54 2.29 -11.62
CA MET A 132 -15.67 2.68 -10.51
C MET A 132 -15.95 4.12 -10.05
N LEU A 133 -16.03 5.07 -11.00
CA LEU A 133 -16.32 6.48 -10.71
C LEU A 133 -17.72 6.66 -10.12
N GLU A 134 -18.72 5.95 -10.65
CA GLU A 134 -20.10 5.98 -10.14
C GLU A 134 -20.19 5.53 -8.69
N GLN A 135 -19.52 4.45 -8.35
CA GLN A 135 -19.47 3.94 -6.98
C GLN A 135 -18.72 4.86 -6.02
N LEU A 136 -17.91 5.79 -6.54
CA LEU A 136 -17.28 6.86 -5.77
C LEU A 136 -18.14 8.13 -5.70
N GLY A 137 -19.39 8.08 -6.20
CA GLY A 137 -20.36 9.17 -6.13
C GLY A 137 -20.36 10.12 -7.32
N VAL A 138 -19.68 9.77 -8.43
CA VAL A 138 -19.76 10.54 -9.68
C VAL A 138 -21.05 10.21 -10.41
N ALA A 139 -21.80 11.21 -10.88
CA ALA A 139 -22.99 10.97 -11.71
C ALA A 139 -22.63 10.20 -12.99
N SER A 140 -23.47 9.23 -13.39
CA SER A 140 -23.21 8.32 -14.52
C SER A 140 -22.89 9.06 -15.82
N GLU A 141 -23.64 10.13 -16.12
CA GLU A 141 -23.44 10.96 -17.30
C GLU A 141 -22.06 11.63 -17.27
N LYS A 142 -21.66 12.15 -16.11
CA LYS A 142 -20.36 12.82 -15.91
C LYS A 142 -19.20 11.82 -16.00
N ALA A 143 -19.35 10.63 -15.43
CA ALA A 143 -18.35 9.56 -15.52
C ALA A 143 -18.16 9.10 -16.99
N THR A 144 -19.26 8.88 -17.70
CA THR A 144 -19.26 8.49 -19.12
C THR A 144 -18.64 9.57 -20.01
N GLU A 145 -19.02 10.84 -19.80
CA GLU A 145 -18.48 11.97 -20.56
C GLU A 145 -16.98 12.13 -20.34
N PHE A 146 -16.52 11.98 -19.09
CA PHE A 146 -15.11 12.00 -18.76
C PHE A 146 -14.35 10.88 -19.48
N VAL A 147 -14.76 9.62 -19.30
CA VAL A 147 -14.06 8.47 -19.90
C VAL A 147 -13.94 8.61 -21.43
N LYS A 148 -15.01 9.07 -22.11
CA LYS A 148 -15.00 9.32 -23.56
C LYS A 148 -14.07 10.47 -23.98
N ARG A 149 -14.00 11.55 -23.20
CA ARG A 149 -13.21 12.74 -23.55
C ARG A 149 -11.75 12.66 -23.14
N SER A 150 -11.41 11.83 -22.16
CA SER A 150 -10.06 11.72 -21.64
C SER A 150 -9.05 11.16 -22.64
N ALA A 151 -9.51 10.55 -23.75
CA ALA A 151 -8.65 10.01 -24.81
C ALA A 151 -7.53 9.09 -24.29
N GLY A 152 -7.80 8.33 -23.22
CA GLY A 152 -6.83 7.45 -22.58
C GLY A 152 -5.95 8.10 -21.49
N VAL A 153 -6.07 9.41 -21.25
CA VAL A 153 -5.25 10.14 -20.27
C VAL A 153 -5.98 10.24 -18.93
N TYR A 154 -5.50 9.50 -17.92
CA TYR A 154 -6.15 9.40 -16.60
C TYR A 154 -5.22 9.74 -15.42
N THR A 155 -4.34 10.72 -15.61
CA THR A 155 -3.42 11.15 -14.54
C THR A 155 -4.17 11.77 -13.35
N ILE A 156 -3.63 11.66 -12.13
CA ILE A 156 -4.20 12.26 -10.91
C ILE A 156 -4.48 13.75 -11.07
N PRO A 157 -3.57 14.59 -11.63
CA PRO A 157 -3.88 16.01 -11.86
C PRO A 157 -5.10 16.25 -12.76
N VAL A 158 -5.33 15.39 -13.75
CA VAL A 158 -6.52 15.45 -14.62
C VAL A 158 -7.77 15.03 -13.85
N LEU A 159 -7.67 13.97 -13.04
CA LEU A 159 -8.76 13.49 -12.20
C LEU A 159 -9.18 14.55 -11.16
N ILE A 160 -8.23 15.21 -10.49
CA ILE A 160 -8.50 16.27 -9.50
C ILE A 160 -9.11 17.51 -10.16
N LYS A 161 -8.73 17.85 -11.39
CA LYS A 161 -9.36 18.95 -12.13
C LYS A 161 -10.83 18.67 -12.47
N THR A 162 -11.20 17.40 -12.58
CA THR A 162 -12.53 16.97 -13.03
C THR A 162 -13.46 16.60 -11.87
N PHE A 163 -12.91 16.01 -10.83
CA PHE A 163 -13.59 15.46 -9.67
C PHE A 163 -13.06 16.06 -8.38
N SER A 164 -13.80 15.91 -7.27
CA SER A 164 -13.29 16.35 -5.97
C SER A 164 -12.08 15.52 -5.55
N VAL A 165 -11.21 16.11 -4.72
CA VAL A 165 -10.07 15.39 -4.13
C VAL A 165 -10.50 14.10 -3.45
N VAL A 166 -11.68 14.09 -2.81
CA VAL A 166 -12.18 12.88 -2.14
C VAL A 166 -12.56 11.76 -3.10
N VAL A 167 -13.08 12.08 -4.29
CA VAL A 167 -13.32 11.05 -5.33
C VAL A 167 -12.00 10.46 -5.81
N VAL A 168 -10.98 11.30 -6.01
CA VAL A 168 -9.66 10.86 -6.48
C VAL A 168 -8.94 10.02 -5.43
N ASP A 169 -8.99 10.45 -4.17
CA ASP A 169 -8.44 9.69 -3.04
C ASP A 169 -9.17 8.34 -2.88
N GLY A 170 -10.50 8.33 -3.00
CA GLY A 170 -11.29 7.11 -3.02
C GLY A 170 -10.91 6.17 -4.16
N LEU A 171 -10.60 6.70 -5.35
CA LEU A 171 -10.11 5.92 -6.49
C LEU A 171 -8.75 5.29 -6.20
N ILE A 172 -7.78 6.07 -5.69
CA ILE A 172 -6.44 5.57 -5.35
C ILE A 172 -6.55 4.46 -4.31
N LYS A 173 -7.27 4.72 -3.20
CA LYS A 173 -7.57 3.71 -2.16
C LYS A 173 -8.20 2.47 -2.78
N ARG A 174 -9.11 2.66 -3.73
CA ARG A 174 -9.81 1.56 -4.38
C ARG A 174 -8.87 0.65 -5.19
N VAL A 175 -7.99 1.25 -5.97
CA VAL A 175 -7.06 0.49 -6.80
C VAL A 175 -6.02 -0.23 -5.94
N LEU A 176 -5.46 0.46 -4.96
CA LEU A 176 -4.41 -0.07 -4.09
C LEU A 176 -4.92 -1.21 -3.21
N PHE A 177 -6.05 -1.03 -2.50
CA PHE A 177 -6.59 -2.10 -1.67
C PHE A 177 -7.09 -3.28 -2.48
N GLY A 178 -7.69 -3.06 -3.66
CA GLY A 178 -8.08 -4.14 -4.57
C GLY A 178 -6.89 -4.99 -4.99
N THR A 179 -5.78 -4.34 -5.33
CA THR A 179 -4.52 -5.00 -5.66
C THR A 179 -3.96 -5.79 -4.48
N ILE A 180 -3.85 -5.14 -3.31
CA ILE A 180 -3.34 -5.78 -2.08
C ILE A 180 -4.17 -7.01 -1.74
N ALA A 181 -5.50 -6.88 -1.69
CA ALA A 181 -6.43 -7.96 -1.39
C ALA A 181 -6.28 -9.15 -2.35
N ARG A 182 -6.06 -8.87 -3.64
CA ARG A 182 -5.84 -9.90 -4.66
C ARG A 182 -4.54 -10.67 -4.44
N ILE A 183 -3.45 -9.99 -4.05
CA ILE A 183 -2.14 -10.63 -3.81
C ILE A 183 -2.17 -11.51 -2.56
N ILE A 184 -2.78 -11.02 -1.48
CA ILE A 184 -2.76 -11.69 -0.16
C ILE A 184 -3.84 -12.77 -0.03
N GLY A 185 -4.80 -12.77 -0.94
CA GLY A 185 -5.90 -13.72 -0.98
C GLY A 185 -7.03 -13.39 0.00
N LYS A 186 -8.19 -13.97 -0.26
CA LYS A 186 -9.48 -13.65 0.39
C LYS A 186 -9.42 -13.67 1.93
N ALA A 187 -8.80 -14.68 2.52
CA ALA A 187 -8.77 -14.84 3.98
C ALA A 187 -7.98 -13.74 4.72
N VAL A 188 -6.90 -13.24 4.11
CA VAL A 188 -6.10 -12.13 4.69
C VAL A 188 -6.75 -10.79 4.32
N ALA A 189 -7.35 -10.69 3.12
CA ALA A 189 -8.11 -9.53 2.70
C ALA A 189 -9.32 -9.25 3.61
N ASP A 190 -10.06 -10.28 4.05
CA ASP A 190 -11.20 -10.10 4.94
C ASP A 190 -10.80 -9.46 6.29
N ARG A 191 -9.59 -9.76 6.79
CA ARG A 191 -9.03 -9.12 7.99
C ARG A 191 -8.64 -7.66 7.72
N LEU A 192 -8.01 -7.39 6.59
CA LEU A 192 -7.72 -6.02 6.16
C LEU A 192 -9.02 -5.19 6.05
N PHE A 193 -10.07 -5.73 5.45
CA PHE A 193 -11.36 -5.06 5.34
C PHE A 193 -11.96 -4.75 6.71
N ALA A 194 -11.89 -5.68 7.67
CA ALA A 194 -12.36 -5.43 9.04
C ALA A 194 -11.60 -4.27 9.72
N LEU A 195 -10.28 -4.16 9.49
CA LEU A 195 -9.45 -3.06 9.99
C LEU A 195 -9.77 -1.73 9.30
N LEU A 196 -10.06 -1.73 8.00
CA LEU A 196 -10.36 -0.52 7.24
C LEU A 196 -11.75 0.05 7.53
N LEU A 197 -12.73 -0.79 7.87
CA LEU A 197 -14.07 -0.36 8.26
C LEU A 197 -14.08 0.57 9.48
N THR A 198 -13.04 0.52 10.33
CA THR A 198 -12.92 1.43 11.48
C THR A 198 -12.32 2.79 11.09
N ARG A 199 -11.74 2.93 9.89
CA ARG A 199 -11.01 4.13 9.45
C ARG A 199 -11.61 4.84 8.24
N ILE A 200 -12.41 4.16 7.43
CA ILE A 200 -13.02 4.74 6.22
C ILE A 200 -14.38 5.37 6.58
N PRO A 201 -14.69 6.60 6.12
CA PRO A 201 -15.97 7.23 6.37
C PRO A 201 -17.17 6.41 5.86
N TRP A 202 -18.26 6.41 6.63
CA TRP A 202 -19.51 5.66 6.38
C TRP A 202 -20.19 5.93 5.03
N TRP A 203 -19.87 7.05 4.38
CA TRP A 203 -20.43 7.46 3.10
C TRP A 203 -19.68 6.87 1.88
N VAL A 204 -18.58 6.14 2.10
CA VAL A 204 -17.97 5.21 1.13
C VAL A 204 -18.79 3.90 1.10
N GLY A 205 -20.09 4.05 0.89
CA GLY A 205 -21.08 2.99 1.00
C GLY A 205 -20.77 1.80 0.10
N TRP A 206 -20.39 0.70 0.74
CA TRP A 206 -20.36 -0.66 0.20
C TRP A 206 -19.62 -0.89 -1.13
N ILE A 207 -18.35 -1.24 -1.00
CA ILE A 207 -17.66 -2.12 -1.95
C ILE A 207 -17.37 -3.40 -1.17
N GLY A 208 -18.35 -4.32 -1.12
CA GLY A 208 -18.12 -5.65 -0.54
C GLY A 208 -16.92 -6.35 -1.22
N PRO A 209 -16.38 -7.44 -0.66
CA PRO A 209 -15.20 -8.13 -1.20
C PRO A 209 -15.26 -8.45 -2.72
N ALA A 210 -16.48 -8.55 -3.27
CA ALA A 210 -16.75 -8.75 -4.69
C ALA A 210 -16.57 -7.50 -5.57
N ALA A 211 -16.83 -6.28 -5.08
CA ALA A 211 -16.75 -5.08 -5.90
C ALA A 211 -15.29 -4.58 -6.10
N TRP A 212 -14.32 -5.28 -5.50
CA TRP A 212 -12.87 -5.12 -5.73
C TRP A 212 -12.31 -6.10 -6.78
N THR A 213 -13.13 -6.98 -7.34
CA THR A 213 -12.68 -7.93 -8.37
C THR A 213 -12.65 -7.31 -9.78
N ALA A 214 -12.89 -6.00 -9.90
CA ALA A 214 -12.72 -5.27 -11.16
C ALA A 214 -11.36 -5.63 -11.75
N SER A 215 -11.34 -5.92 -13.04
CA SER A 215 -10.30 -6.66 -13.73
C SER A 215 -8.99 -5.86 -13.80
N LEU A 216 -8.28 -5.78 -12.66
CA LEU A 216 -6.95 -5.22 -12.57
C LEU A 216 -6.01 -6.09 -13.39
N SER A 217 -5.32 -5.41 -14.28
CA SER A 217 -4.64 -5.99 -15.41
C SER A 217 -3.34 -6.65 -14.93
N TRP A 218 -3.29 -7.98 -15.05
CA TRP A 218 -2.05 -8.79 -15.10
C TRP A 218 -1.16 -8.90 -13.83
N THR A 219 -1.38 -8.16 -12.74
CA THR A 219 -0.44 -8.14 -11.57
C THR A 219 -0.26 -9.50 -10.87
N ALA A 220 -1.22 -10.43 -10.93
CA ALA A 220 -1.06 -11.72 -10.25
C ALA A 220 -0.19 -12.74 -10.99
N VAL A 221 -0.01 -12.59 -12.30
CA VAL A 221 0.67 -13.60 -13.14
C VAL A 221 2.19 -13.34 -13.20
N ASP A 222 2.64 -12.10 -13.02
CA ASP A 222 4.07 -11.73 -13.04
C ASP A 222 4.72 -11.52 -11.65
N VAL A 223 4.01 -11.76 -10.54
CA VAL A 223 4.64 -11.83 -9.20
C VAL A 223 5.36 -13.18 -9.07
N ALA A 224 6.43 -13.34 -9.85
CA ALA A 224 7.19 -14.58 -10.02
C ALA A 224 8.07 -14.94 -8.81
N GLY A 225 8.12 -14.08 -7.77
CA GLY A 225 8.92 -14.29 -6.57
C GLY A 225 8.09 -14.33 -5.28
N PRO A 226 8.31 -15.31 -4.37
CA PRO A 226 7.73 -15.31 -3.02
C PRO A 226 7.97 -13.99 -2.25
N ALA A 227 9.12 -13.34 -2.48
CA ALA A 227 9.44 -12.03 -1.90
C ALA A 227 8.46 -10.93 -2.36
N TYR A 228 8.15 -10.86 -3.66
CA TYR A 228 7.27 -9.84 -4.23
C TYR A 228 5.81 -9.97 -3.79
N ARG A 229 5.35 -11.18 -3.38
CA ARG A 229 4.03 -11.37 -2.77
C ARG A 229 3.90 -10.69 -1.40
N LYS A 230 5.03 -10.36 -0.76
CA LYS A 230 5.08 -9.61 0.49
C LYS A 230 5.42 -8.14 0.24
N THR A 231 6.48 -7.89 -0.52
CA THR A 231 7.02 -6.53 -0.67
C THR A 231 6.15 -5.60 -1.51
N ILE A 232 5.42 -6.12 -2.52
CA ILE A 232 4.49 -5.29 -3.30
C ILE A 232 3.32 -4.81 -2.42
N PRO A 233 2.55 -5.69 -1.73
CA PRO A 233 1.49 -5.23 -0.85
C PRO A 233 1.95 -4.26 0.23
N ILE A 234 3.11 -4.51 0.85
CA ILE A 234 3.69 -3.64 1.87
C ILE A 234 4.02 -2.26 1.27
N THR A 235 4.67 -2.21 0.10
CA THR A 235 5.04 -0.95 -0.56
C THR A 235 3.80 -0.13 -0.93
N LEU A 236 2.78 -0.76 -1.50
CA LEU A 236 1.53 -0.08 -1.85
C LEU A 236 0.78 0.43 -0.61
N TYR A 237 0.77 -0.32 0.49
CA TYR A 237 0.16 0.11 1.75
C TYR A 237 0.89 1.30 2.37
N LEU A 238 2.22 1.28 2.41
CA LEU A 238 3.03 2.38 2.90
C LEU A 238 2.85 3.64 2.04
N GLY A 239 2.76 3.47 0.72
CA GLY A 239 2.45 4.55 -0.22
C GLY A 239 1.08 5.17 0.04
N LEU A 240 0.06 4.34 0.28
CA LEU A 240 -1.28 4.81 0.62
C LEU A 240 -1.30 5.69 1.88
N ASN A 241 -0.66 5.25 2.96
CA ASN A 241 -0.57 6.03 4.18
C ASN A 241 0.16 7.36 3.94
N SER A 242 1.25 7.32 3.17
CA SER A 242 2.02 8.52 2.82
C SER A 242 1.16 9.54 2.06
N ILE A 243 0.36 9.08 1.10
CA ILE A 243 -0.57 9.95 0.33
C ILE A 243 -1.64 10.56 1.23
N SER A 244 -2.21 9.79 2.16
CA SER A 244 -3.29 10.24 3.04
C SER A 244 -2.82 11.33 4.02
N LEU A 245 -1.58 11.22 4.52
CA LEU A 245 -0.98 12.25 5.36
C LEU A 245 -0.73 13.56 4.58
N ASP A 246 -0.34 13.45 3.32
CA ASP A 246 -0.15 14.62 2.46
C ASP A 246 -1.49 15.35 2.26
N SER A 247 -2.60 14.63 2.04
CA SER A 247 -3.93 15.26 1.88
C SER A 247 -4.43 15.94 3.15
N ASP A 248 -4.26 15.32 4.32
CA ASP A 248 -4.71 15.88 5.60
C ASP A 248 -3.94 17.16 5.98
N SER A 249 -2.67 17.25 5.56
CA SER A 249 -1.84 18.44 5.75
C SER A 249 -2.28 19.64 4.88
N VAL A 250 -2.96 19.38 3.76
CA VAL A 250 -3.46 20.40 2.83
C VAL A 250 -4.84 20.91 3.24
N GLU A 251 -5.68 20.08 3.88
CA GLU A 251 -7.03 20.46 4.32
C GLU A 251 -7.08 21.21 5.67
N SER A 252 -5.96 21.34 6.38
CA SER A 252 -5.87 22.12 7.62
C SER A 252 -5.32 23.54 7.36
N PRO A 253 -6.17 24.58 7.18
CA PRO A 253 -5.68 25.95 7.18
C PRO A 253 -5.22 26.32 8.59
N LYS A 254 -4.01 26.87 8.71
CA LYS A 254 -3.61 27.63 9.90
C LYS A 254 -4.52 28.84 10.12
#